data_AF-A0A535BTK7-F1
#
_entry.id   AF-A0A535BTK7-F1
#
_cell.length_a   1.000
_cell.length_b   1.000
_cell.length_c   1.000
_cell.angle_alpha   90.00
_cell.angle_beta   90.00
_cell.angle_gamma   90.00
#
_symmetry.space_group_name_H-M   'P 1'
#
loop_
_entity.id
_entity.type
_entity.pdbx_description
1 polymer ?
#
loop_
_entity_poly.entity_id
_entity_poly.type
_entity_poly.pdbx_seq_one_letter_code
_entity_poly.pdbx_strand_id
1 'polypeptide(L)'
;MLGTFSIDMLKPAWVLMPTVERARESIPPADNYECYWTRFTRGTPRLAKNTRLTISSAFTSLPKLFKVKRPRHLCVPTDMNGQGVPEAAAPPVLCYRLRGVAGQPKHHRVRGLAVRNEFGFQTLNTIREHEICLPSAIAGSGLRADD
;
A
#
# COMPACT_ATOMS: atom_id res chain seq x y z
N MET A 1 -13.41 -8.87 -0.91
CA MET A 1 -13.17 -7.94 0.22
C MET A 1 -12.56 -8.74 1.37
N LEU A 2 -11.55 -8.22 2.08
CA LEU A 2 -10.86 -9.00 3.13
C LEU A 2 -11.62 -9.10 4.47
N GLY A 3 -12.69 -8.32 4.64
CA GLY A 3 -13.48 -8.23 5.87
C GLY A 3 -13.09 -7.04 6.75
N THR A 4 -13.75 -6.94 7.90
CA THR A 4 -13.56 -5.86 8.89
C THR A 4 -12.71 -6.34 10.05
N PHE A 5 -11.73 -5.53 10.47
CA PHE A 5 -10.81 -5.87 11.56
C PHE A 5 -10.43 -4.62 12.36
N SER A 6 -10.19 -4.80 13.66
CA SER A 6 -9.54 -3.80 14.50
C SER A 6 -8.02 -3.89 14.36
N ILE A 7 -7.39 -2.73 14.16
CA ILE A 7 -5.93 -2.60 14.05
C ILE A 7 -5.45 -1.51 14.98
N ASP A 8 -4.24 -1.70 15.54
CA ASP A 8 -3.53 -0.64 16.24
C ASP A 8 -2.64 0.08 15.21
N MET A 9 -2.78 1.40 15.15
CA MET A 9 -1.85 2.31 14.49
C MET A 9 -0.68 2.58 15.44
N LEU A 10 0.55 2.45 14.92
CA LEU A 10 1.77 2.60 15.69
C LEU A 10 2.53 3.84 15.19
N LYS A 11 3.86 3.81 15.24
CA LYS A 11 4.71 4.90 14.77
C LYS A 11 4.59 5.12 13.23
N PRO A 12 4.82 6.36 12.75
CA PRO A 12 5.02 6.64 11.34
C PRO A 12 6.08 5.71 10.73
N ALA A 13 5.86 5.33 9.47
CA ALA A 13 6.74 4.45 8.71
C ALA A 13 7.43 5.21 7.57
N TRP A 14 6.64 5.76 6.65
CA TRP A 14 7.10 6.46 5.46
C TRP A 14 5.96 7.25 4.82
N VAL A 15 6.32 8.15 3.90
CA VAL A 15 5.38 8.83 2.99
C VAL A 15 5.40 8.11 1.65
N LEU A 16 4.22 7.89 1.06
CA LEU A 16 4.09 7.45 -0.33
C LEU A 16 3.72 8.67 -1.18
N MET A 17 4.45 8.82 -2.28
CA MET A 17 4.22 9.89 -3.25
C MET A 17 3.77 9.32 -4.58
N PRO A 18 2.95 10.06 -5.34
CA PRO A 18 2.65 9.73 -6.72
C PRO A 18 3.92 9.47 -7.53
N THR A 19 3.96 8.34 -8.21
CA THR A 19 5.09 7.95 -9.06
C THR A 19 4.56 7.38 -10.36
N VAL A 20 5.06 7.89 -11.48
CA VAL A 20 4.72 7.40 -12.82
C VAL A 20 5.81 6.50 -13.38
N GLU A 21 5.39 5.42 -14.04
CA GLU A 21 6.25 4.56 -14.85
C GLU A 21 6.39 5.14 -16.28
N ARG A 22 7.50 4.82 -16.98
CA ARG A 22 7.83 5.25 -18.36
C ARG A 22 8.00 6.75 -18.52
N ALA A 23 8.70 7.39 -17.56
CA ALA A 23 9.20 8.76 -17.71
C ALA A 23 8.18 9.72 -18.37
N ARG A 24 6.90 9.66 -17.95
CA ARG A 24 5.88 10.56 -18.49
C ARG A 24 6.32 12.01 -18.30
N GLU A 25 5.97 12.87 -19.25
CA GLU A 25 6.31 14.30 -19.22
C GLU A 25 5.73 15.01 -18.00
N SER A 26 4.64 14.51 -17.43
CA SER A 26 4.02 15.01 -16.21
C SER A 26 3.55 13.90 -15.27
N ILE A 27 3.49 14.23 -13.98
CA ILE A 27 2.87 13.41 -12.94
C ILE A 27 1.43 13.91 -12.84
N PRO A 28 0.42 13.05 -13.06
CA PRO A 28 -0.97 13.45 -12.90
C PRO A 28 -1.24 13.80 -11.42
N PRO A 29 -2.18 14.71 -11.13
CA PRO A 29 -2.60 14.96 -9.75
C PRO A 29 -2.99 13.65 -9.06
N ALA A 30 -2.43 13.42 -7.88
CA ALA A 30 -2.68 12.24 -7.07
C ALA A 30 -2.31 12.53 -5.61
N ASP A 31 -2.95 11.82 -4.69
CA ASP A 31 -2.77 12.05 -3.26
C ASP A 31 -1.44 11.50 -2.75
N ASN A 32 -0.81 12.27 -1.87
CA ASN A 32 0.26 11.75 -1.01
C ASN A 32 -0.35 10.99 0.16
N TYR A 33 0.38 10.01 0.67
CA TYR A 33 -0.07 9.24 1.83
C TYR A 33 0.99 9.21 2.92
N GLU A 34 0.57 9.48 4.16
CA GLU A 34 1.37 9.14 5.32
C GLU A 34 1.01 7.71 5.78
N CYS A 35 2.02 6.85 5.88
CA CYS A 35 1.83 5.46 6.29
C CYS A 35 2.38 5.21 7.68
N TYR A 36 1.60 4.49 8.46
CA TYR A 36 1.90 4.12 9.84
C TYR A 36 2.04 2.62 9.97
N TRP A 37 2.96 2.15 10.81
CA TRP A 37 3.05 0.74 11.12
C TRP A 37 1.78 0.24 11.81
N THR A 38 1.34 -0.97 11.47
CA THR A 38 0.14 -1.55 12.07
C THR A 38 0.33 -2.98 12.56
N ARG A 39 -0.59 -3.37 13.45
CA ARG A 39 -0.82 -4.75 13.86
C ARG A 39 -2.32 -4.95 14.10
N PHE A 40 -2.78 -6.21 14.08
CA PHE A 40 -4.11 -6.52 14.60
C PHE A 40 -4.17 -6.16 16.09
N THR A 41 -5.26 -5.52 16.51
CA THR A 41 -5.56 -5.29 17.92
C THR A 41 -5.64 -6.63 18.66
N ARG A 42 -5.13 -6.66 19.89
CA ARG A 42 -5.11 -7.89 20.69
C ARG A 42 -6.55 -8.27 21.09
N GLY A 43 -6.88 -9.55 20.97
CA GLY A 43 -8.19 -10.06 21.37
C GLY A 43 -9.32 -9.87 20.35
N THR A 44 -9.06 -9.20 19.22
CA THR A 44 -10.06 -9.00 18.17
C THR A 44 -9.94 -10.05 17.06
N PRO A 45 -11.01 -10.25 16.26
CA PRO A 45 -10.94 -11.09 15.07
C PRO A 45 -9.76 -10.70 14.17
N ARG A 46 -9.14 -11.72 13.56
CA ARG A 46 -7.99 -11.56 12.65
C ARG A 46 -8.34 -12.14 11.29
N LEU A 47 -7.48 -11.89 10.31
CA LEU A 47 -7.59 -12.50 9.01
C LEU A 47 -7.55 -14.03 9.11
N ALA A 48 -8.41 -14.71 8.35
CA ALA A 48 -8.41 -16.17 8.27
C ALA A 48 -7.02 -16.71 7.85
N LYS A 49 -6.57 -17.78 8.51
CA LYS A 49 -5.19 -18.32 8.37
C LYS A 49 -4.79 -18.63 6.91
N ASN A 50 -5.77 -18.95 6.06
CA ASN A 50 -5.59 -19.38 4.68
C ASN A 50 -6.06 -18.36 3.65
N THR A 51 -6.25 -17.09 4.02
CA THR A 51 -6.58 -16.06 3.04
C THR A 51 -5.50 -15.96 1.97
N ARG A 52 -5.94 -16.03 0.70
CA ARG A 52 -5.09 -15.92 -0.48
C ARG A 52 -5.70 -14.92 -1.46
N LEU A 53 -4.84 -14.24 -2.21
CA LEU A 53 -5.21 -13.38 -3.31
C LEU A 53 -4.43 -13.78 -4.55
N THR A 54 -5.10 -13.83 -5.69
CA THR A 54 -4.46 -13.90 -7.00
C THR A 54 -4.25 -12.47 -7.47
N ILE A 55 -3.01 -12.09 -7.74
CA ILE A 55 -2.62 -10.73 -8.10
C ILE A 55 -1.98 -10.77 -9.49
N SER A 56 -2.49 -9.93 -10.39
CA SER A 56 -1.86 -9.56 -11.65
C SER A 56 -1.42 -8.10 -11.59
N SER A 57 -0.35 -7.78 -12.30
CA SER A 57 0.20 -6.43 -12.40
C SER A 57 0.95 -6.25 -13.73
N ALA A 58 1.29 -5.01 -14.06
CA ALA A 58 2.14 -4.70 -15.20
C ALA A 58 3.55 -5.34 -15.12
N PHE A 59 3.99 -5.75 -13.92
CA PHE A 59 5.30 -6.36 -13.68
C PHE A 59 5.29 -7.90 -13.63
N THR A 60 4.15 -8.52 -13.88
CA THR A 60 3.98 -9.98 -13.82
C THR A 60 3.46 -10.51 -15.14
N SER A 61 4.11 -11.53 -15.71
CA SER A 61 3.66 -12.15 -16.97
C SER A 61 2.37 -12.96 -16.82
N LEU A 62 2.12 -13.52 -15.64
CA LEU A 62 0.92 -14.27 -15.30
C LEU A 62 0.44 -13.91 -13.89
N PRO A 63 -0.86 -14.00 -13.59
CA PRO A 63 -1.37 -13.82 -12.24
C PRO A 63 -0.72 -14.80 -11.26
N LYS A 64 -0.39 -14.32 -10.06
CA LYS A 64 0.32 -15.10 -9.02
C LYS A 64 -0.46 -15.14 -7.72
N LEU A 65 -0.41 -16.27 -7.03
CA LEU A 65 -1.14 -16.49 -5.78
C LEU A 65 -0.27 -16.15 -4.57
N PHE A 66 -0.79 -15.29 -3.71
CA PHE A 66 -0.11 -14.91 -2.48
C PHE A 66 -0.94 -15.27 -1.26
N LYS A 67 -0.26 -15.72 -0.20
CA LYS A 67 -0.83 -15.79 1.14
C LYS A 67 -0.84 -14.37 1.71
N VAL A 68 -2.02 -13.89 2.07
CA VAL A 68 -2.17 -12.61 2.79
C VAL A 68 -1.91 -12.88 4.26
N LYS A 69 -1.08 -12.06 4.90
CA LYS A 69 -0.68 -12.22 6.29
C LYS A 69 -1.33 -11.17 7.18
N ARG A 70 -0.52 -10.33 7.80
CA ARG A 70 -0.97 -9.28 8.72
C ARG A 70 -1.09 -7.94 8.00
N PRO A 71 -1.95 -7.02 8.47
CA PRO A 71 -1.81 -5.62 8.13
C PRO A 71 -0.40 -5.19 8.56
N ARG A 72 0.20 -4.38 7.70
CA ARG A 72 1.57 -3.91 7.85
C ARG A 72 1.63 -2.40 7.92
N HIS A 73 0.90 -1.73 7.04
CA HIS A 73 0.77 -0.28 7.05
C HIS A 73 -0.69 0.13 6.85
N LEU A 74 -1.14 1.13 7.61
CA LEU A 74 -2.31 1.93 7.27
C LEU A 74 -1.76 3.23 6.67
N CYS A 75 -2.20 3.55 5.45
CA CYS A 75 -1.81 4.77 4.77
C CYS A 75 -3.04 5.65 4.58
N VAL A 76 -2.96 6.89 5.04
CA VAL A 76 -4.04 7.88 4.94
C VAL A 76 -3.60 9.03 4.03
N PRO A 77 -4.50 9.60 3.22
CA PRO A 77 -4.19 10.80 2.45
C PRO A 77 -3.63 11.88 3.37
N THR A 78 -2.57 12.54 2.93
CA THR A 78 -1.87 13.54 3.74
C THR A 78 -1.49 14.75 2.91
N ASP A 79 -1.41 15.88 3.59
CA ASP A 79 -0.86 17.11 3.04
C ASP A 79 0.66 16.99 3.05
N MET A 80 1.28 17.31 1.91
CA MET A 80 2.71 17.45 1.81
C MET A 80 3.03 18.90 1.45
N ASN A 81 3.77 19.60 2.31
CA ASN A 81 4.21 21.00 2.11
C ASN A 81 3.07 22.04 2.10
N GLY A 82 2.00 21.84 2.88
CA GLY A 82 0.96 22.84 3.07
C GLY A 82 0.05 23.04 1.85
N GLN A 83 -0.02 22.05 0.96
CA GLN A 83 -0.88 22.05 -0.22
C GLN A 83 -2.33 21.64 0.11
N GLY A 84 -2.58 21.22 1.35
CA GLY A 84 -3.83 20.66 1.81
C GLY A 84 -4.03 19.20 1.38
N VAL A 85 -4.96 18.51 2.05
CA VAL A 85 -5.54 17.26 1.54
C VAL A 85 -6.77 17.62 0.72
N PRO A 86 -6.88 17.21 -0.56
CA PRO A 86 -8.06 17.50 -1.36
C PRO A 86 -9.35 16.97 -0.70
N GLU A 87 -10.45 17.71 -0.81
CA GLU A 87 -11.76 17.28 -0.28
C GLU A 87 -12.24 15.97 -0.94
N ALA A 88 -11.82 15.72 -2.19
CA ALA A 88 -12.06 14.50 -2.94
C ALA A 88 -10.87 13.50 -2.88
N ALA A 89 -10.09 13.52 -1.80
CA ALA A 89 -8.96 12.62 -1.63
C ALA A 89 -9.38 11.14 -1.73
N ALA A 90 -8.50 10.34 -2.34
CA ALA A 90 -8.66 8.91 -2.44
C ALA A 90 -8.80 8.26 -1.04
N PRO A 91 -9.50 7.13 -0.90
CA PRO A 91 -9.71 6.52 0.41
C PRO A 91 -8.39 6.08 1.06
N PRO A 92 -8.36 5.94 2.40
CA PRO A 92 -7.27 5.24 3.08
C PRO A 92 -7.01 3.86 2.47
N VAL A 93 -5.76 3.43 2.48
CA VAL A 93 -5.39 2.08 2.05
C VAL A 93 -4.79 1.29 3.19
N LEU A 94 -5.23 0.04 3.35
CA LEU A 94 -4.64 -0.89 4.31
C LEU A 94 -3.74 -1.87 3.56
N CYS A 95 -2.45 -1.79 3.85
CA CYS A 95 -1.42 -2.60 3.23
C CYS A 95 -1.17 -3.88 4.01
N TYR A 96 -1.24 -5.02 3.33
CA TYR A 96 -1.04 -6.34 3.94
C TYR A 96 0.25 -6.96 3.46
N ARG A 97 0.98 -7.58 4.39
CA ARG A 97 2.18 -8.34 4.04
C ARG A 97 1.78 -9.55 3.18
N LEU A 98 2.49 -9.71 2.06
CA LEU A 98 2.37 -10.87 1.18
C LEU A 98 3.46 -11.91 1.45
N ARG A 99 3.12 -13.17 1.16
CA ARG A 99 4.06 -14.28 1.05
C ARG A 99 3.68 -15.13 -0.16
N GLY A 100 4.66 -15.51 -0.97
CA GLY A 100 4.46 -16.44 -2.07
C GLY A 100 3.93 -17.80 -1.59
N VAL A 101 3.18 -18.48 -2.44
CA VAL A 101 2.75 -19.86 -2.23
C VAL A 101 3.85 -20.81 -2.74
N ALA A 102 4.09 -21.90 -2.02
CA ALA A 102 5.07 -22.91 -2.44
C ALA A 102 4.68 -23.52 -3.79
N GLY A 103 5.66 -23.85 -4.63
CA GLY A 103 5.44 -24.38 -5.98
C GLY A 103 5.13 -23.33 -7.05
N GLN A 104 4.95 -22.06 -6.69
CA GLN A 104 4.78 -20.99 -7.68
C GLN A 104 6.11 -20.37 -8.13
N PRO A 105 6.16 -19.78 -9.34
CA PRO A 105 7.31 -19.03 -9.80
C PRO A 105 7.75 -17.95 -8.80
N LYS A 106 9.08 -17.83 -8.62
CA LYS A 106 9.68 -16.76 -7.84
C LYS A 106 9.40 -15.39 -8.49
N HIS A 107 9.68 -14.31 -7.77
CA HIS A 107 9.57 -12.97 -8.33
C HIS A 107 10.48 -12.83 -9.55
N HIS A 108 9.92 -12.39 -10.67
CA HIS A 108 10.69 -12.00 -11.84
C HIS A 108 11.12 -10.55 -11.68
N ARG A 109 12.43 -10.31 -11.58
CA ARG A 109 12.97 -8.95 -11.38
C ARG A 109 12.82 -8.13 -12.67
N VAL A 110 12.08 -7.05 -12.60
CA VAL A 110 12.06 -6.00 -13.62
C VAL A 110 13.23 -5.06 -13.33
N ARG A 111 14.11 -4.90 -14.32
CA ARG A 111 15.30 -4.05 -14.22
C ARG A 111 15.14 -2.79 -15.05
N GLY A 112 15.79 -1.71 -14.61
CA GLY A 112 15.82 -0.47 -15.37
C GLY A 112 14.47 0.25 -15.43
N LEU A 113 13.65 0.12 -14.38
CA LEU A 113 12.35 0.78 -14.33
C LEU A 113 12.57 2.29 -14.19
N ALA A 114 12.38 3.01 -15.29
CA ALA A 114 12.40 4.47 -15.31
C ALA A 114 11.13 5.01 -14.63
N VAL A 115 11.31 5.70 -13.52
CA VAL A 115 10.24 6.32 -12.74
C VAL A 115 10.47 7.81 -12.59
N ARG A 116 9.38 8.54 -12.38
CA ARG A 116 9.42 9.97 -12.04
C ARG A 116 8.42 10.27 -10.93
N ASN A 117 8.88 11.04 -9.96
CA ASN A 117 8.06 11.66 -8.92
C ASN A 117 8.53 13.11 -8.71
N GLU A 118 8.07 13.78 -7.66
CA GLU A 118 8.44 15.18 -7.41
C GLU A 118 9.94 15.40 -7.13
N PHE A 119 10.68 14.35 -6.79
CA PHE A 119 12.14 14.40 -6.66
C PHE A 119 12.89 14.23 -7.98
N GLY A 120 12.17 14.08 -9.10
CA GLY A 120 12.74 13.93 -10.43
C GLY A 120 12.81 12.49 -10.91
N PHE A 121 13.73 12.24 -11.86
CA PHE A 121 13.88 10.95 -12.52
C PHE A 121 14.74 9.99 -11.70
N GLN A 122 14.30 8.74 -11.60
CA GLN A 122 15.06 7.67 -10.96
C GLN A 122 14.96 6.39 -11.80
N THR A 123 15.92 5.51 -11.64
CA THR A 123 15.89 4.16 -12.20
C THR A 123 15.92 3.15 -11.08
N LEU A 124 14.89 2.32 -11.00
CA LEU A 124 14.71 1.34 -9.93
C LEU A 124 14.67 -0.08 -10.48
N ASN A 125 14.91 -1.05 -9.60
CA ASN A 125 14.78 -2.47 -9.91
C ASN A 125 13.81 -3.10 -8.92
N THR A 126 12.90 -3.95 -9.40
CA THR A 126 12.05 -4.73 -8.50
C THR A 126 12.85 -5.89 -7.90
N ILE A 127 12.63 -6.17 -6.62
CA ILE A 127 13.35 -7.23 -5.90
C ILE A 127 12.46 -8.36 -5.39
N ARG A 128 11.21 -8.05 -5.01
CA ARG A 128 10.17 -8.98 -4.55
C ARG A 128 8.83 -8.28 -4.43
N GLU A 129 7.74 -9.04 -4.45
CA GLU A 129 6.44 -8.57 -3.97
C GLU A 129 6.41 -8.62 -2.44
N HIS A 130 6.25 -7.46 -1.78
CA HIS A 130 6.35 -7.35 -0.32
C HIS A 130 4.99 -7.17 0.37
N GLU A 131 4.17 -6.27 -0.15
CA GLU A 131 2.83 -5.98 0.35
C GLU A 131 1.89 -5.59 -0.77
N ILE A 132 0.59 -5.65 -0.49
CA ILE A 132 -0.48 -5.12 -1.34
C ILE A 132 -1.31 -4.15 -0.51
N CYS A 133 -1.57 -2.97 -1.06
CA CYS A 133 -2.42 -1.94 -0.45
C CYS A 133 -3.80 -2.00 -1.11
N LEU A 134 -4.84 -2.11 -0.29
CA LEU A 134 -6.22 -2.21 -0.75
C LEU A 134 -7.02 -1.01 -0.23
N PRO A 135 -7.86 -0.37 -1.07
CA PRO A 135 -8.81 0.64 -0.62
C PRO A 135 -9.59 0.13 0.60
N SER A 136 -9.67 0.97 1.62
CA SER A 136 -10.24 0.63 2.92
C SER A 136 -11.03 1.81 3.47
N ALA A 137 -12.06 1.51 4.25
CA ALA A 137 -12.79 2.51 5.02
C ALA A 137 -12.41 2.37 6.49
N ILE A 138 -12.26 3.51 7.18
CA ILE A 138 -12.03 3.56 8.61
C ILE A 138 -13.38 3.79 9.27
N ALA A 139 -13.91 2.77 9.94
CA ALA A 139 -15.04 2.94 10.84
C ALA A 139 -14.49 3.44 12.19
N GLY A 140 -14.89 4.64 12.59
CA GLY A 140 -14.23 5.40 13.65
C GLY A 140 -14.02 4.65 14.97
N SER A 141 -12.80 4.78 15.50
CA SER A 141 -12.51 4.98 16.93
C SER A 141 -11.06 5.47 17.04
N GLY A 142 -10.83 6.77 16.83
CA GLY A 142 -9.52 7.36 17.17
C GLY A 142 -9.02 8.58 16.40
N LEU A 143 -9.73 9.13 15.43
CA LEU A 143 -9.47 10.52 15.05
C LEU A 143 -10.10 11.38 16.14
N ARG A 144 -9.27 11.92 17.04
CA ARG A 144 -9.64 13.19 17.67
C ARG A 144 -9.85 14.15 16.50
N ALA A 145 -11.09 14.57 16.31
CA ALA A 145 -11.32 15.91 15.82
C ALA A 145 -10.69 16.80 16.90
N ASP A 146 -9.48 17.28 16.65
CA ASP A 146 -8.95 18.40 17.42
C ASP A 146 -9.54 19.67 16.77
N ASP A 147 -9.94 20.57 17.68
CA ASP A 147 -10.71 21.80 17.50
C ASP A 147 -10.07 22.84 16.58
#